data_AF-A0A523AGJ0-F1
#
_entry.id   AF-A0A523AGJ0-F1
#
_cell.length_a   1.000
_cell.length_b   1.000
_cell.length_c   1.000
_cell.angle_alpha   90.00
_cell.angle_beta   90.00
_cell.angle_gamma   90.00
#
_symmetry.space_group_name_H-M   'P 1'
#
loop_
_entity.id
_entity.type
_entity.pdbx_description
1 polymer ?
#
loop_
_entity_poly.entity_id
_entity_poly.type
_entity_poly.pdbx_seq_one_letter_code
_entity_poly.pdbx_strand_id
1 'polypeptide(L)'
;YPEKTVIPIFILHYKGPVEVGGLALASEAVGLDGVVLTMGDIPKYGEPIKMLKSSEEARDFLRNTVKIKNLKLGCLLSARKSADELIKRVREPWDFVFFMRTEQKVMPILEEVAKECRKLKKPIYAYFLVGTPKNAEILKAIGWPTTAKMEEVEKVAPNFEGIVDGIIATCAGDAQGDLELLKKLQKFRS
;
A
#
# COMPACT_ATOMS: atom_id res chain seq x y z
N TYR A 1 -15.35 -17.05 -9.38
CA TYR A 1 -14.06 -16.37 -9.17
C TYR A 1 -13.82 -16.36 -7.67
N PRO A 2 -12.60 -16.62 -7.15
CA PRO A 2 -12.37 -16.39 -5.72
C PRO A 2 -12.77 -14.93 -5.41
N GLU A 3 -13.29 -14.67 -4.21
CA GLU A 3 -13.55 -13.31 -3.74
C GLU A 3 -12.25 -12.51 -3.91
N LYS A 4 -12.25 -11.57 -4.85
CA LYS A 4 -11.08 -10.73 -5.14
C LYS A 4 -11.21 -9.47 -4.32
N THR A 5 -10.24 -9.22 -3.45
CA THR A 5 -10.10 -7.91 -2.80
C THR A 5 -9.55 -6.90 -3.80
N VAL A 6 -10.25 -5.78 -3.99
CA VAL A 6 -9.87 -4.70 -4.90
C VAL A 6 -9.74 -3.39 -4.12
N ILE A 7 -8.52 -2.88 -4.05
CA ILE A 7 -8.17 -1.65 -3.31
C ILE A 7 -7.35 -0.73 -4.22
N PRO A 8 -7.96 0.28 -4.87
CA PRO A 8 -7.22 1.27 -5.65
C PRO A 8 -6.48 2.26 -4.75
N ILE A 9 -5.41 2.84 -5.29
CA ILE A 9 -4.64 3.91 -4.65
C ILE A 9 -5.10 5.25 -5.24
N PHE A 10 -5.61 6.14 -4.38
CA PHE A 10 -6.02 7.48 -4.75
C PHE A 10 -4.88 8.45 -4.50
N ILE A 11 -4.36 9.00 -5.60
CA ILE A 11 -3.30 10.00 -5.57
C ILE A 11 -3.91 11.41 -5.57
N LEU A 12 -3.69 12.15 -4.48
CA LEU A 12 -4.40 13.39 -4.16
C LEU A 12 -3.83 14.63 -4.84
N HIS A 13 -2.54 14.65 -5.20
CA HIS A 13 -1.95 15.79 -5.94
C HIS A 13 -2.61 16.06 -7.30
N TYR A 14 -3.44 15.14 -7.81
CA TYR A 14 -4.11 15.24 -9.10
C TYR A 14 -5.62 15.42 -8.98
N LYS A 15 -6.18 15.50 -7.76
CA LYS A 15 -7.64 15.46 -7.53
C LYS A 15 -8.12 16.51 -6.54
N GLY A 16 -9.15 17.25 -6.94
CA GLY A 16 -9.86 18.16 -6.03
C GLY A 16 -10.82 17.41 -5.09
N PRO A 17 -11.33 18.06 -4.03
CA PRO A 17 -12.24 17.42 -3.07
C PRO A 17 -13.49 16.81 -3.70
N VAL A 18 -14.06 17.45 -4.72
CA VAL A 18 -15.23 16.94 -5.45
C VAL A 18 -14.93 15.61 -6.13
N GLU A 19 -13.79 15.51 -6.82
CA GLU A 19 -13.38 14.28 -7.49
C GLU A 19 -13.05 13.17 -6.48
N VAL A 20 -12.32 13.50 -5.41
CA VAL A 20 -12.00 12.55 -4.33
C VAL A 20 -13.28 11.99 -3.70
N GLY A 21 -14.25 12.85 -3.39
CA GLY A 21 -15.54 12.44 -2.84
C GLY A 21 -16.37 11.60 -3.82
N GLY A 22 -16.44 12.04 -5.08
CA GLY A 22 -17.16 11.31 -6.13
C GLY A 22 -16.59 9.92 -6.39
N LEU A 23 -15.26 9.79 -6.47
CA LEU A 23 -14.60 8.49 -6.64
C LEU A 23 -14.78 7.58 -5.42
N ALA A 24 -14.80 8.13 -4.20
CA ALA A 24 -15.05 7.35 -2.99
C ALA A 24 -16.51 6.83 -2.96
N LEU A 25 -17.49 7.67 -3.27
CA LEU A 25 -18.89 7.24 -3.38
C LEU A 25 -19.09 6.20 -4.48
N ALA A 26 -18.44 6.38 -5.63
CA ALA A 26 -18.46 5.38 -6.70
C ALA A 26 -17.82 4.06 -6.26
N SER A 27 -16.71 4.12 -5.54
CA SER A 27 -16.03 2.94 -4.97
C SER A 27 -16.93 2.17 -4.00
N GLU A 28 -17.68 2.88 -3.16
CA GLU A 28 -18.67 2.28 -2.28
C GLU A 28 -19.84 1.65 -3.06
N ALA A 29 -20.36 2.35 -4.06
CA ALA A 29 -21.48 1.89 -4.87
C ALA A 29 -21.15 0.62 -5.69
N VAL A 30 -19.92 0.49 -6.18
CA VAL A 30 -19.47 -0.71 -6.91
C VAL A 30 -18.96 -1.82 -5.98
N GLY A 31 -18.89 -1.56 -4.67
CA GLY A 31 -18.51 -2.55 -3.66
C GLY A 31 -17.01 -2.85 -3.60
N LEU A 32 -16.14 -1.84 -3.77
CA LEU A 32 -14.70 -2.01 -3.52
C LEU A 32 -14.43 -2.23 -2.02
N ASP A 33 -13.43 -3.05 -1.72
CA ASP A 33 -13.05 -3.40 -0.34
C ASP A 33 -12.45 -2.24 0.45
N GLY A 34 -11.91 -1.25 -0.25
CA GLY A 34 -11.34 -0.05 0.34
C GLY A 34 -10.58 0.78 -0.68
N VAL A 35 -10.03 1.91 -0.23
CA VAL A 35 -9.12 2.75 -1.02
C VAL A 35 -7.93 3.17 -0.17
N VAL A 36 -6.75 3.30 -0.78
CA VAL A 36 -5.57 3.84 -0.12
C VAL A 36 -5.38 5.29 -0.51
N LEU A 37 -5.33 6.19 0.46
CA LEU A 37 -5.10 7.60 0.23
C LEU A 37 -3.60 7.92 0.31
N THR A 38 -3.11 8.65 -0.69
CA THR A 38 -1.74 9.15 -0.70
C THR A 38 -1.66 10.49 -1.42
N MET A 39 -0.78 11.37 -0.96
CA MET A 39 -0.47 12.59 -1.73
C MET A 39 0.15 12.23 -3.09
N GLY A 40 0.99 11.19 -3.09
CA GLY A 40 1.82 10.76 -4.22
C GLY A 40 2.86 11.79 -4.64
N ASP A 41 3.49 11.51 -5.78
CA ASP A 41 4.54 12.37 -6.31
C ASP A 41 3.95 13.64 -6.94
N ILE A 42 4.76 14.69 -6.98
CA ILE A 42 4.40 15.96 -7.62
C ILE A 42 4.23 15.71 -9.14
N PRO A 43 3.16 16.23 -9.77
CA PRO A 43 2.97 16.09 -11.21
C PRO A 43 4.16 16.63 -12.01
N LYS A 44 4.56 15.89 -13.05
CA LYS A 44 5.55 16.36 -14.02
C LYS A 44 5.02 17.54 -14.85
N TYR A 45 3.71 17.57 -15.11
CA TYR A 45 3.04 18.57 -15.92
C TYR A 45 1.93 19.23 -15.10
N GLY A 46 1.98 20.55 -14.96
CA GLY A 46 1.06 21.34 -14.15
C GLY A 46 1.44 21.42 -12.67
N GLU A 47 0.60 22.08 -11.89
CA GLU A 47 0.79 22.24 -10.44
C GLU A 47 0.01 21.19 -9.66
N PRO A 48 0.53 20.70 -8.52
CA PRO A 48 -0.23 19.82 -7.64
C PRO A 48 -1.46 20.55 -7.09
N ILE A 49 -2.58 19.83 -6.98
CA ILE A 49 -3.77 20.32 -6.28
C ILE A 49 -3.49 20.31 -4.77
N LYS A 50 -3.68 21.46 -4.12
CA LYS A 50 -3.31 21.70 -2.71
C LYS A 50 -4.52 21.88 -1.77
N MET A 51 -5.74 21.63 -2.26
CA MET A 51 -6.98 21.83 -1.50
C MET A 51 -7.13 20.84 -0.33
N LEU A 52 -6.55 19.64 -0.44
CA LEU A 52 -6.36 18.69 0.65
C LEU A 52 -4.85 18.64 0.92
N LYS A 53 -4.43 18.97 2.15
CA LYS A 53 -3.01 19.15 2.50
C LYS A 53 -2.33 17.86 2.88
N SER A 54 -3.09 16.85 3.30
CA SER A 54 -2.57 15.54 3.70
C SER A 54 -3.55 14.42 3.37
N SER A 55 -3.06 13.17 3.44
CA SER A 55 -3.91 11.99 3.32
C SER A 55 -4.90 11.90 4.48
N GLU A 56 -4.50 12.33 5.67
CA GLU A 56 -5.33 12.39 6.88
C GLU A 56 -6.47 13.42 6.71
N GLU A 57 -6.20 14.59 6.14
CA GLU A 57 -7.25 15.57 5.84
C GLU A 57 -8.24 15.03 4.79
N ALA A 58 -7.74 14.33 3.77
CA ALA A 58 -8.60 13.67 2.79
C ALA A 58 -9.47 12.57 3.42
N ARG A 59 -8.92 11.77 4.34
CA ARG A 59 -9.67 10.76 5.10
C ARG A 59 -10.78 11.42 5.92
N ASP A 60 -10.47 12.47 6.65
CA ASP A 60 -11.42 13.18 7.51
C ASP A 60 -12.50 13.86 6.68
N PHE A 61 -12.15 14.44 5.53
CA PHE A 61 -13.12 14.96 4.56
C PHE A 61 -14.07 13.85 4.07
N LEU A 62 -13.55 12.69 3.70
CA LEU A 62 -14.37 11.55 3.25
C LEU A 62 -15.31 11.04 4.35
N ARG A 63 -14.82 10.91 5.59
CA ARG A 63 -15.62 10.42 6.72
C ARG A 63 -16.65 11.43 7.21
N ASN A 64 -16.27 12.70 7.35
CA ASN A 64 -17.09 13.70 8.04
C ASN A 64 -17.98 14.51 7.08
N THR A 65 -17.48 14.81 5.89
CA THR A 65 -18.18 15.66 4.91
C THR A 65 -18.91 14.82 3.86
N VAL A 66 -18.20 13.89 3.20
CA VAL A 66 -18.80 13.01 2.18
C VAL A 66 -19.65 11.91 2.81
N LYS A 67 -19.31 11.50 4.05
CA LYS A 67 -20.04 10.51 4.86
C LYS A 67 -20.12 9.12 4.20
N ILE A 68 -19.01 8.67 3.61
CA ILE A 68 -18.87 7.28 3.17
C ILE A 68 -19.00 6.32 4.37
N LYS A 69 -19.78 5.25 4.22
CA LYS A 69 -20.22 4.40 5.34
C LYS A 69 -19.43 3.11 5.46
N ASN A 70 -19.24 2.43 4.34
CA ASN A 70 -18.75 1.06 4.26
C ASN A 70 -17.37 0.95 3.62
N LEU A 71 -17.00 1.92 2.78
CA LEU A 71 -15.70 1.92 2.12
C LEU A 71 -14.58 2.10 3.16
N LYS A 72 -13.65 1.15 3.23
CA LYS A 72 -12.45 1.23 4.10
C LYS A 72 -11.45 2.22 3.54
N LEU A 73 -10.79 2.98 4.40
CA LEU A 73 -9.74 3.93 4.06
C LEU A 73 -8.41 3.48 4.65
N GLY A 74 -7.43 3.25 3.78
CA GLY A 74 -6.07 2.91 4.17
C GLY A 74 -5.07 4.00 3.84
N CYS A 75 -3.86 3.87 4.38
CA CYS A 75 -2.75 4.75 4.07
C CYS A 75 -1.47 3.97 3.71
N LEU A 76 -0.56 4.66 3.01
CA LEU A 76 0.78 4.13 2.68
C LEU A 76 1.79 4.51 3.76
N LEU A 77 2.51 3.52 4.27
CA LEU A 77 3.66 3.69 5.16
C LEU A 77 4.95 3.42 4.37
N SER A 78 5.98 4.21 4.63
CA SER A 78 7.28 4.09 3.94
C SER A 78 8.38 3.96 4.97
N ALA A 79 9.22 2.95 4.83
CA ALA A 79 10.39 2.72 5.69
C ALA A 79 11.49 3.81 5.61
N ARG A 80 11.26 4.89 4.85
CA ARG A 80 12.08 6.12 4.92
C ARG A 80 11.85 6.92 6.20
N LYS A 81 10.77 6.64 6.92
CA LYS A 81 10.37 7.28 8.19
C LYS A 81 10.75 6.37 9.36
N SER A 82 10.93 6.94 10.54
CA SER A 82 11.22 6.13 11.74
C SER A 82 10.02 5.31 12.17
N ALA A 83 10.24 4.23 12.94
CA ALA A 83 9.16 3.42 13.50
C ALA A 83 8.17 4.27 14.31
N ASP A 84 8.67 5.20 15.15
CA ASP A 84 7.84 6.12 15.93
C ASP A 84 6.90 6.98 15.06
N GLU A 85 7.41 7.54 13.96
CA GLU A 85 6.59 8.35 13.04
C GLU A 85 5.51 7.49 12.37
N LEU A 86 5.87 6.27 11.94
CA LEU A 86 4.93 5.34 11.32
C LEU A 86 3.87 4.87 12.32
N ILE A 87 4.25 4.58 13.55
CA ILE A 87 3.35 4.18 14.64
C ILE A 87 2.36 5.31 14.99
N LYS A 88 2.83 6.55 15.07
CA LYS A 88 1.94 7.72 15.25
C LYS A 88 0.90 7.78 14.15
N ARG A 89 1.31 7.59 12.90
CA ARG A 89 0.39 7.58 11.76
C ARG A 89 -0.54 6.36 11.74
N VAL A 90 -0.11 5.20 12.24
CA VAL A 90 -0.96 4.00 12.36
C VAL A 90 -2.04 4.19 13.43
N ARG A 91 -1.78 4.96 14.49
CA ARG A 91 -2.76 5.22 15.57
C ARG A 91 -3.95 6.06 15.12
N GLU A 92 -3.73 6.94 14.16
CA GLU A 92 -4.78 7.68 13.46
C GLU A 92 -5.88 6.75 12.88
N PRO A 93 -7.13 7.20 12.70
CA PRO A 93 -8.29 6.35 12.37
C PRO A 93 -8.32 5.82 10.92
N TRP A 94 -7.27 5.11 10.51
CA TRP A 94 -7.19 4.28 9.31
C TRP A 94 -7.79 2.90 9.55
N ASP A 95 -8.40 2.32 8.53
CA ASP A 95 -8.99 0.98 8.57
C ASP A 95 -7.95 -0.13 8.29
N PHE A 96 -6.92 0.18 7.50
CA PHE A 96 -5.82 -0.72 7.17
C PHE A 96 -4.59 0.07 6.69
N VAL A 97 -3.46 -0.60 6.52
CA VAL A 97 -2.20 0.02 6.09
C VAL A 97 -1.46 -0.81 5.05
N PHE A 98 -0.85 -0.12 4.09
CA PHE A 98 0.08 -0.69 3.12
C PHE A 98 1.50 -0.24 3.47
N PHE A 99 2.41 -1.17 3.71
CA PHE A 99 3.80 -0.90 4.07
C PHE A 99 4.73 -1.11 2.86
N MET A 100 5.48 -0.09 2.50
CA MET A 100 6.30 -0.05 1.28
C MET A 100 7.80 -0.23 1.60
N ARG A 101 8.58 -0.63 0.59
CA ARG A 101 10.06 -0.70 0.62
C ARG A 101 10.61 -1.67 1.66
N THR A 102 10.20 -2.92 1.57
CA THR A 102 10.45 -4.00 2.54
C THR A 102 11.76 -4.74 2.29
N GLU A 103 12.86 -4.02 2.11
CA GLU A 103 14.19 -4.62 2.08
C GLU A 103 14.57 -5.20 3.46
N GLN A 104 15.46 -6.19 3.51
CA GLN A 104 15.75 -6.94 4.73
C GLN A 104 16.09 -6.06 5.95
N LYS A 105 16.81 -4.95 5.76
CA LYS A 105 17.20 -4.04 6.86
C LYS A 105 16.02 -3.29 7.50
N VAL A 106 14.86 -3.22 6.83
CA VAL A 106 13.67 -2.52 7.38
C VAL A 106 12.71 -3.47 8.10
N MET A 107 13.01 -4.78 8.12
CA MET A 107 12.18 -5.77 8.83
C MET A 107 11.95 -5.45 10.31
N PRO A 108 12.95 -4.96 11.09
CA PRO A 108 12.71 -4.57 12.47
C PRO A 108 11.67 -3.45 12.61
N ILE A 109 11.67 -2.48 11.68
CA ILE A 109 10.68 -1.39 11.65
C ILE A 109 9.30 -1.95 11.30
N LEU A 110 9.22 -2.85 10.31
CA LEU A 110 7.97 -3.50 9.93
C LEU A 110 7.37 -4.29 11.11
N GLU A 111 8.18 -5.05 11.83
CA GLU A 111 7.73 -5.81 13.01
C GLU A 111 7.16 -4.90 14.11
N GLU A 112 7.81 -3.79 14.39
CA GLU A 112 7.35 -2.83 15.40
C GLU A 112 6.01 -2.20 15.01
N VAL A 113 5.91 -1.75 13.76
CA VAL A 113 4.68 -1.18 13.20
C VAL A 113 3.55 -2.22 13.17
N ALA A 114 3.85 -3.46 12.77
CA ALA A 114 2.88 -4.55 12.70
C ALA A 114 2.35 -4.96 14.09
N LYS A 115 3.21 -4.94 15.12
CA LYS A 115 2.77 -5.15 16.51
C LYS A 115 1.74 -4.11 16.93
N GLU A 116 1.95 -2.84 16.58
CA GLU A 116 0.97 -1.80 16.89
C GLU A 116 -0.32 -1.96 16.08
N CYS A 117 -0.22 -2.27 14.78
CA CYS A 117 -1.38 -2.56 13.94
C CYS A 117 -2.26 -3.67 14.53
N ARG A 118 -1.64 -4.74 15.03
CA ARG A 118 -2.33 -5.87 15.67
C ARG A 118 -3.07 -5.46 16.94
N LYS A 119 -2.46 -4.65 17.81
CA LYS A 119 -3.14 -4.11 19.01
C LYS A 119 -4.39 -3.30 18.65
N LEU A 120 -4.29 -2.54 17.56
CA LEU A 120 -5.37 -1.70 17.05
C LEU A 120 -6.36 -2.46 16.15
N LYS A 121 -6.14 -3.76 15.91
CA LYS A 121 -6.91 -4.60 14.98
C LYS A 121 -6.99 -4.02 13.55
N LYS A 122 -5.91 -3.40 13.10
CA LYS A 122 -5.77 -2.85 11.74
C LYS A 122 -4.95 -3.81 10.88
N PRO A 123 -5.48 -4.30 9.75
CA PRO A 123 -4.70 -5.12 8.84
C PRO A 123 -3.52 -4.34 8.25
N ILE A 124 -2.38 -5.00 8.13
CA ILE A 124 -1.17 -4.48 7.47
C ILE A 124 -0.76 -5.39 6.32
N TYR A 125 -0.51 -4.78 5.16
CA TYR A 125 -0.07 -5.46 3.95
C TYR A 125 1.29 -4.93 3.51
N ALA A 126 2.27 -5.80 3.34
CA ALA A 126 3.63 -5.41 2.94
C ALA A 126 3.82 -5.55 1.43
N TYR A 127 4.35 -4.53 0.76
CA TYR A 127 4.85 -4.69 -0.61
C TYR A 127 5.95 -5.74 -0.64
N PHE A 128 5.89 -6.65 -1.60
CA PHE A 128 6.92 -7.66 -1.85
C PHE A 128 7.41 -7.46 -3.29
N LEU A 129 8.33 -6.49 -3.45
CA LEU A 129 8.82 -6.04 -4.75
C LEU A 129 10.00 -6.89 -5.19
N VAL A 130 9.80 -7.68 -6.25
CA VAL A 130 10.81 -8.63 -6.73
C VAL A 130 11.55 -8.06 -7.93
N GLY A 131 12.88 -8.08 -7.85
CA GLY A 131 13.75 -7.69 -8.95
C GLY A 131 13.82 -8.76 -10.02
N THR A 132 13.66 -8.36 -11.27
CA THR A 132 13.90 -9.18 -12.46
C THR A 132 14.78 -8.42 -13.45
N PRO A 133 15.45 -9.09 -14.39
CA PRO A 133 16.19 -8.39 -15.44
C PRO A 133 15.32 -7.42 -16.25
N LYS A 134 14.02 -7.72 -16.42
CA LYS A 134 13.09 -6.92 -17.23
C LYS A 134 12.63 -5.64 -16.53
N ASN A 135 12.57 -5.62 -15.20
CA ASN A 135 12.13 -4.45 -14.46
C ASN A 135 13.27 -3.57 -13.92
N ALA A 136 14.53 -3.91 -14.23
CA ALA A 136 15.70 -3.18 -13.73
C ALA A 136 15.66 -1.66 -14.00
N GLU A 137 15.29 -1.25 -15.21
CA GLU A 137 15.19 0.18 -15.56
C GLU A 137 14.03 0.88 -14.82
N ILE A 138 12.91 0.17 -14.62
CA ILE A 138 11.78 0.70 -13.85
C ILE A 138 12.17 0.89 -12.39
N LEU A 139 12.83 -0.11 -11.78
CA LEU A 139 13.32 -0.05 -10.41
C LEU A 139 14.31 1.11 -10.21
N LYS A 140 15.20 1.32 -11.19
CA LYS A 140 16.14 2.45 -11.20
C LYS A 140 15.41 3.78 -11.29
N ALA A 141 14.38 3.89 -12.14
CA ALA A 141 13.60 5.12 -12.31
C ALA A 141 12.80 5.49 -11.06
N ILE A 142 12.16 4.51 -10.41
CA ILE A 142 11.37 4.77 -9.19
C ILE A 142 12.25 4.88 -7.93
N GLY A 143 13.45 4.32 -7.95
CA GLY A 143 14.38 4.30 -6.82
C GLY A 143 13.84 3.51 -5.63
N TRP A 144 13.21 2.36 -5.88
CA TRP A 144 12.72 1.46 -4.83
C TRP A 144 13.68 0.28 -4.65
N PRO A 145 14.05 -0.06 -3.41
CA PRO A 145 14.80 -1.28 -3.15
C PRO A 145 13.90 -2.49 -3.38
N THR A 146 14.49 -3.58 -3.87
CA THR A 146 13.79 -4.86 -3.98
C THR A 146 13.79 -5.59 -2.65
N THR A 147 12.71 -6.32 -2.39
CA THR A 147 12.58 -7.22 -1.25
C THR A 147 13.41 -8.49 -1.46
N ALA A 148 13.41 -9.01 -2.69
CA ALA A 148 14.11 -10.22 -3.09
C ALA A 148 14.39 -10.21 -4.60
N LYS A 149 15.26 -11.13 -5.05
CA LYS A 149 15.29 -11.57 -6.45
C LYS A 149 14.33 -12.75 -6.68
N MET A 150 13.99 -13.04 -7.93
CA MET A 150 13.03 -14.10 -8.29
C MET A 150 13.42 -15.48 -7.74
N GLU A 151 14.72 -15.80 -7.76
CA GLU A 151 15.30 -17.04 -7.25
C GLU A 151 15.26 -17.14 -5.71
N GLU A 152 15.13 -16.02 -5.00
CA GLU A 152 15.13 -15.94 -3.54
C GLU A 152 13.72 -15.82 -2.93
N VAL A 153 12.69 -15.65 -3.76
CA VAL A 153 11.29 -15.43 -3.33
C VAL A 153 10.87 -16.43 -2.25
N GLU A 154 11.11 -17.71 -2.49
CA GLU A 154 10.66 -18.78 -1.60
C GLU A 154 11.43 -18.85 -0.28
N LYS A 155 12.63 -18.26 -0.24
CA LYS A 155 13.44 -18.11 0.98
C LYS A 155 13.02 -16.88 1.78
N VAL A 156 12.63 -15.80 1.10
CA VAL A 156 12.36 -14.50 1.74
C VAL A 156 10.90 -14.33 2.16
N ALA A 157 9.94 -14.85 1.37
CA ALA A 157 8.51 -14.74 1.67
C ALA A 157 8.11 -15.26 3.07
N PRO A 158 8.64 -16.39 3.59
CA PRO A 158 8.33 -16.86 4.94
C PRO A 158 8.65 -15.85 6.05
N ASN A 159 9.59 -14.92 5.83
CA ASN A 159 9.94 -13.91 6.83
C ASN A 159 8.81 -12.92 7.11
N PHE A 160 7.74 -12.90 6.30
CA PHE A 160 6.58 -12.04 6.49
C PHE A 160 5.43 -12.76 7.24
N GLU A 161 5.49 -14.09 7.33
CA GLU A 161 4.45 -14.91 7.94
C GLU A 161 4.32 -14.59 9.43
N GLY A 162 3.08 -14.42 9.89
CA GLY A 162 2.80 -14.05 11.27
C GLY A 162 3.24 -12.63 11.66
N ILE A 163 3.82 -11.84 10.76
CA ILE A 163 4.12 -10.42 10.95
C ILE A 163 3.00 -9.58 10.33
N VAL A 164 2.73 -9.80 9.05
CA VAL A 164 1.73 -9.05 8.26
C VAL A 164 0.51 -9.91 7.91
N ASP A 165 -0.60 -9.27 7.59
CA ASP A 165 -1.85 -9.94 7.17
C ASP A 165 -1.83 -10.36 5.70
N GLY A 166 -0.88 -9.84 4.92
CA GLY A 166 -0.62 -10.30 3.56
C GLY A 166 0.52 -9.55 2.88
N ILE A 167 0.92 -10.06 1.72
CA ILE A 167 1.91 -9.42 0.85
C ILE A 167 1.30 -8.94 -0.46
N ILE A 168 1.71 -7.75 -0.90
CA ILE A 168 1.39 -7.18 -2.20
C ILE A 168 2.57 -7.53 -3.13
N ALA A 169 2.47 -8.68 -3.78
CA ALA A 169 3.49 -9.22 -4.65
C ALA A 169 3.53 -8.49 -6.00
N THR A 170 4.71 -8.02 -6.42
CA THR A 170 4.88 -7.41 -7.75
C THR A 170 6.30 -7.47 -8.29
N CYS A 171 6.42 -7.67 -9.60
CA CYS A 171 7.59 -7.48 -10.44
C CYS A 171 7.46 -6.20 -11.29
N ALA A 172 6.99 -5.09 -10.70
CA ALA A 172 6.73 -3.78 -11.31
C ALA A 172 7.08 -3.64 -12.82
N GLY A 173 6.07 -3.73 -13.68
CA GLY A 173 6.23 -3.59 -15.14
C GLY A 173 6.68 -4.85 -15.88
N ASP A 174 6.88 -5.97 -15.19
CA ASP A 174 7.13 -7.30 -15.76
C ASP A 174 5.97 -8.25 -15.44
N ALA A 175 4.94 -8.22 -16.29
CA ALA A 175 3.74 -9.04 -16.11
C ALA A 175 4.02 -10.57 -16.14
N GLN A 176 5.06 -11.01 -16.86
CA GLN A 176 5.45 -12.42 -16.86
C GLN A 176 6.17 -12.78 -15.55
N GLY A 177 7.01 -11.86 -15.05
CA GLY A 177 7.57 -11.94 -13.69
C GLY A 177 6.48 -12.02 -12.62
N ASP A 178 5.43 -11.21 -12.72
CA ASP A 178 4.29 -11.27 -11.80
C ASP A 178 3.62 -12.66 -11.80
N LEU A 179 3.41 -13.26 -12.98
CA LEU A 179 2.84 -14.61 -13.09
C LEU A 179 3.75 -15.68 -12.47
N GLU A 180 5.07 -15.59 -12.68
CA GLU A 180 6.04 -16.50 -12.06
C GLU A 180 6.07 -16.34 -10.54
N LEU A 181 6.12 -15.09 -10.07
CA LEU A 181 6.09 -14.74 -8.65
C LEU A 181 4.84 -15.32 -7.98
N LEU A 182 3.66 -15.13 -8.58
CA LEU A 182 2.41 -15.68 -8.05
C LEU A 182 2.42 -17.21 -7.98
N LYS A 183 3.03 -17.90 -8.96
CA LYS A 183 3.19 -19.37 -8.93
C LYS A 183 4.08 -19.81 -7.76
N LYS A 184 5.22 -19.16 -7.56
CA LYS A 184 6.13 -19.45 -6.43
C LYS A 184 5.47 -19.19 -5.07
N LEU A 185 4.63 -18.16 -4.99
CA LEU A 185 3.94 -17.79 -3.76
C LEU A 185 2.72 -18.67 -3.44
N GLN A 186 2.18 -19.44 -4.40
CA GLN A 186 1.00 -20.28 -4.15
C GLN A 186 1.18 -21.24 -2.98
N LYS A 187 2.39 -21.75 -2.75
CA LYS A 187 2.66 -22.70 -1.65
C LYS A 187 2.55 -22.10 -0.24
N PHE A 188 2.56 -20.77 -0.13
CA PHE A 188 2.41 -20.04 1.14
C PHE A 188 0.97 -19.55 1.36
N ARG A 189 0.08 -19.80 0.40
CA ARG A 189 -1.33 -19.43 0.52
C ARG A 189 -2.01 -20.43 1.45
N SER A 190 -2.34 -19.97 2.66
CA SER A 190 -3.19 -20.68 3.62
C SER A 190 -4.67 -20.43 3.36
#